data_AF-A0A2W4KU63-F1
#
_entry.id   AF-A0A2W4KU63-F1
#
_cell.length_a   1.000
_cell.length_b   1.000
_cell.length_c   1.000
_cell.angle_alpha   90.00
_cell.angle_beta   90.00
_cell.angle_gamma   90.00
#
_symmetry.space_group_name_H-M   'P 1'
#
loop_
_entity.id
_entity.type
_entity.pdbx_description
1 polymer ?
#
loop_
_entity_poly.entity_id
_entity_poly.type
_entity_poly.pdbx_seq_one_letter_code
_entity_poly.pdbx_strand_id
1 'polypeptide(L)' 'RRGANFLGFHSVRRRLGGHGPSVLIVFGTGWGLADSVCEKAAYQLEPIRSPRADGYNHLSVRAAAAITFDRLLRPR' A
#
# COMPACT_ATOMS: atom_id res chain seq x y z
N ARG A 1 -1.52 -9.45 -11.14
CA ARG A 1 -0.34 -10.31 -10.87
C ARG A 1 -0.19 -10.45 -9.36
N ARG A 2 -0.45 -11.62 -8.75
CA ARG A 2 -0.11 -11.88 -7.33
C ARG A 2 1.23 -12.61 -7.31
N GLY A 3 2.33 -11.85 -7.24
CA GLY A 3 3.67 -12.41 -7.00
C GLY A 3 3.88 -12.72 -5.52
N ALA A 4 4.94 -13.47 -5.21
CA ALA A 4 5.30 -13.94 -3.86
C ALA A 4 5.49 -12.84 -2.79
N ASN A 5 5.54 -11.55 -3.19
CA ASN A 5 5.86 -10.43 -2.31
C ASN A 5 4.67 -9.50 -1.97
N PHE A 6 3.42 -9.95 -2.16
CA PHE A 6 2.24 -9.16 -1.78
C PHE A 6 1.94 -9.22 -0.28
N LEU A 7 1.73 -8.07 0.36
CA LEU A 7 1.35 -7.97 1.78
C LEU A 7 0.02 -7.24 1.96
N GLY A 8 -0.82 -7.75 2.85
CA GLY A 8 -2.01 -7.05 3.30
C GLY A 8 -1.71 -5.97 4.35
N PHE A 9 -2.62 -5.00 4.49
CA PHE A 9 -2.53 -3.89 5.44
C PHE A 9 -2.29 -4.37 6.88
N HIS A 10 -2.96 -5.44 7.30
CA HIS A 10 -2.78 -6.01 8.63
C HIS A 10 -1.35 -6.53 8.86
N SER A 11 -0.77 -7.21 7.86
CA SER A 11 0.60 -7.73 7.95
C SER A 11 1.64 -6.61 7.99
N VAL A 12 1.44 -5.53 7.22
CA VAL A 12 2.32 -4.35 7.29
C VAL A 12 2.18 -3.65 8.64
N ARG A 13 0.96 -3.45 9.14
CA ARG A 13 0.72 -2.85 10.47
C ARG A 13 1.42 -3.61 11.60
N ARG A 14 1.42 -4.95 11.58
CA ARG A 14 2.18 -5.75 12.57
C ARG A 14 3.69 -5.53 12.47
N ARG A 15 4.23 -5.38 11.26
CA ARG A 15 5.67 -5.11 11.06
C ARG A 15 6.06 -3.73 11.58
N LEU A 16 5.21 -2.71 11.39
CA LEU A 16 5.45 -1.35 11.89
C LEU A 16 5.51 -1.28 13.42
N GLY A 17 4.79 -2.16 14.13
CA GLY A 17 4.78 -2.22 15.59
C GLY A 17 5.84 -3.12 16.22
N GLY A 18 6.69 -3.79 15.44
CA GLY A 18 7.71 -4.73 15.94
C GLY A 18 9.14 -4.21 15.81
N HIS A 19 10.12 -5.00 16.27
CA HIS A 19 11.55 -4.73 16.12
C HIS A 19 12.05 -5.09 14.70
N GLY A 20 11.46 -4.46 13.69
CA GLY A 20 11.82 -4.65 12.27
C GLY A 20 12.67 -3.51 11.69
N PRO A 21 13.13 -3.65 10.44
CA PRO A 21 13.77 -2.55 9.72
C PRO A 21 12.80 -1.39 9.48
N SER A 22 13.33 -0.18 9.33
CA SER A 22 12.55 0.99 8.93
C SER A 22 11.78 0.73 7.63
N VAL A 23 10.51 1.17 7.59
CA VAL A 23 9.63 0.97 6.44
C VAL A 23 9.52 2.24 5.64
N LEU A 24 9.80 2.15 4.34
CA LEU A 24 9.53 3.20 3.35
C LEU A 24 8.30 2.82 2.51
N ILE A 25 7.27 3.67 2.53
CA ILE A 25 6.10 3.53 1.67
C ILE A 25 6.28 4.48 0.48
N VAL A 26 6.26 3.93 -0.74
CA VAL A 26 6.46 4.69 -1.97
C VAL A 26 5.12 4.86 -2.68
N PHE A 27 4.80 6.09 -3.05
CA PHE A 27 3.61 6.43 -3.83
C PHE A 27 4.01 6.93 -5.21
N GLY A 28 3.23 6.54 -6.22
CA GLY A 28 3.40 7.05 -7.58
C GLY A 28 2.79 8.44 -7.76
N THR A 29 2.85 8.93 -8.99
CA THR A 29 2.17 10.15 -9.45
C THR A 29 1.54 9.89 -10.81
N GLY A 30 0.55 10.69 -11.22
CA GLY A 30 -0.10 10.54 -12.53
C GLY A 30 -0.59 9.11 -12.80
N TRP A 31 0.18 8.35 -13.58
CA TRP A 31 -0.08 6.98 -14.01
C TRP A 31 0.34 5.88 -13.02
N GLY A 32 0.88 6.24 -11.86
CA GLY A 32 1.28 5.30 -10.81
C GLY A 32 2.80 5.16 -10.70
N LEU A 33 3.25 4.00 -10.21
CA LEU A 33 4.67 3.69 -10.09
C LEU A 33 5.17 3.03 -11.37
N ALA A 34 6.38 3.41 -11.80
CA ALA A 34 7.05 2.69 -12.87
C ALA A 34 7.36 1.25 -12.42
N ASP A 35 7.30 0.30 -13.36
CA ASP A 35 7.54 -1.12 -13.08
C ASP A 35 8.90 -1.35 -12.41
N SER A 36 9.94 -0.62 -12.84
CA SER A 36 11.28 -0.67 -12.25
C SER A 36 11.35 -0.27 -10.77
N VAL A 37 10.41 0.54 -10.29
CA VAL A 37 10.28 0.88 -8.86
C VAL A 37 9.56 -0.25 -8.12
N CYS A 38 8.51 -0.80 -8.73
CA CYS A 38 7.77 -1.94 -8.19
C CYS A 38 8.62 -3.21 -8.07
N GLU A 39 9.57 -3.43 -8.98
CA GLU A 39 10.51 -4.56 -8.98
C GLU A 39 11.59 -4.43 -7.90
N LYS A 40 11.98 -3.20 -7.53
CA LYS A 40 12.93 -2.94 -6.45
C LYS A 40 12.30 -3.02 -5.05
N ALA A 41 10.97 -2.98 -4.97
CA ALA A 41 10.28 -3.03 -3.70
C ALA A 41 10.39 -4.44 -3.08
N ALA A 42 10.82 -4.51 -1.82
CA ALA A 42 10.83 -5.77 -1.06
C ALA A 42 9.42 -6.39 -0.98
N TYR A 43 8.40 -5.54 -0.90
CA TYR A 43 7.00 -5.95 -0.83
C TYR A 43 6.09 -5.01 -1.62
N GLN A 44 4.99 -5.56 -2.14
CA GLN A 44 3.89 -4.81 -2.72
C GLN A 44 2.70 -4.82 -1.77
N LEU A 45 2.20 -3.64 -1.41
CA LEU A 45 1.01 -3.52 -0.55
C LEU A 45 -0.25 -3.87 -1.35
N GLU A 46 -1.21 -4.54 -0.73
CA GLU A 46 -2.50 -4.81 -1.33
C GLU A 46 -3.20 -3.50 -1.76
N PRO A 47 -3.91 -3.50 -2.91
CA PRO A 47 -4.59 -2.30 -3.38
C PRO A 47 -5.71 -1.88 -2.43
N ILE A 48 -5.99 -0.59 -2.39
CA ILE A 48 -7.21 -0.08 -1.76
C ILE A 48 -8.40 -0.56 -2.61
N ARG A 49 -9.21 -1.45 -2.05
CA ARG A 49 -10.43 -1.96 -2.70
C ARG A 49 -11.56 -0.96 -2.56
N SER A 50 -12.30 -0.76 -3.66
CA SER A 50 -13.53 0.01 -3.65
C SER A 50 -14.64 -0.78 -2.94
N PRO A 51 -15.49 -0.13 -2.13
CA PRO A 51 -16.70 -0.75 -1.59
C PRO A 51 -17.84 -0.82 -2.62
N ARG A 52 -17.71 -0.11 -3.75
CA ARG A 52 -18.72 -0.10 -4.82
C ARG A 52 -18.63 -1.37 -5.66
N ALA A 53 -19.78 -1.80 -6.19
CA ALA A 53 -19.86 -2.97 -7.06
C ALA A 53 -19.07 -2.83 -8.37
N ASP A 54 -18.87 -1.59 -8.84
CA ASP A 54 -18.08 -1.28 -10.04
C ASP A 54 -16.55 -1.43 -9.83
N GLY A 55 -16.09 -1.58 -8.58
CA GLY A 55 -14.69 -1.75 -8.25
C GLY A 55 -13.80 -0.53 -8.48
N TYR A 56 -14.34 0.64 -8.82
CA TYR A 56 -13.53 1.81 -9.20
C TYR A 56 -12.70 2.34 -8.02
N ASN A 57 -11.38 2.35 -8.16
CA ASN A 57 -10.44 2.73 -7.11
C ASN A 57 -9.30 3.67 -7.58
N HIS A 58 -9.52 4.44 -8.65
CA HIS A 58 -8.58 5.48 -9.08
C HIS A 58 -8.63 6.67 -8.12
N LEU A 59 -7.77 6.61 -7.12
CA LEU A 59 -7.65 7.65 -6.10
C LEU A 59 -6.57 8.65 -6.50
N SER A 60 -6.77 9.91 -6.11
CA SER A 60 -5.63 10.84 -6.07
C SER A 60 -4.55 10.29 -5.14
N VAL A 61 -3.29 10.61 -5.41
CA VAL A 61 -2.15 10.16 -4.56
C VAL A 61 -2.35 10.60 -3.11
N ARG A 62 -2.89 11.81 -2.88
CA ARG A 62 -3.21 12.30 -1.54
C ARG A 62 -4.25 11.43 -0.83
N ALA A 63 -5.32 11.05 -1.53
CA ALA A 63 -6.36 10.18 -0.97
C ALA A 63 -5.85 8.75 -0.74
N ALA A 64 -5.06 8.21 -1.67
CA ALA A 64 -4.41 6.91 -1.52
C ALA A 64 -3.47 6.88 -0.31
N ALA A 65 -2.67 7.93 -0.11
CA ALA A 65 -1.80 8.08 1.04
C ALA A 65 -2.59 8.19 2.35
N ALA A 66 -3.63 9.03 2.40
CA ALA A 66 -4.47 9.20 3.59
C ALA A 66 -5.12 7.87 4.03
N ILE A 67 -5.75 7.15 3.11
CA ILE A 67 -6.37 5.84 3.40
C ILE A 67 -5.32 4.81 3.81
N THR A 68 -4.15 4.84 3.16
CA THR A 68 -3.04 3.92 3.49
C THR A 68 -2.57 4.16 4.92
N PHE A 69 -2.33 5.41 5.30
CA PHE A 69 -1.90 5.77 6.65
C PHE A 69 -2.98 5.49 7.70
N ASP A 70 -4.26 5.75 7.42
CA ASP A 70 -5.35 5.37 8.32
C ASP A 70 -5.30 3.86 8.63
N ARG A 71 -5.26 3.02 7.59
CA ARG A 71 -5.25 1.55 7.76
C ARG A 71 -4.03 1.05 8.53
N LEU A 72 -2.88 1.70 8.37
CA LEU A 72 -1.62 1.29 8.99
C LEU A 72 -1.43 1.85 10.41
N LEU A 73 -1.81 3.10 10.65
CA LEU A 73 -1.39 3.89 11.81
C LEU A 73 -2.52 4.29 12.74
N ARG A 74 -3.79 4.19 12.33
CA ARG A 74 -4.90 4.61 13.20
C ARG A 74 -4.86 3.88 14.55
N PRO A 75 -5.14 4.57 15.68
CA PRO A 75 -5.29 3.93 16.98
C PRO A 75 -6.30 2.77 16.94
N ARG A 76 -6.15 1.82 17.85
CA ARG A 76 -7.14 0.75 18.02
C ARG A 76 -8.32 1.25 18.82
#